data_AF-A0A7Y0EG53-F1
#
_entry.id   AF-A0A7Y0EG53-F1
#
_cell.length_a   1.000
_cell.length_b   1.000
_cell.length_c   1.000
_cell.angle_alpha   90.00
_cell.angle_beta   90.00
_cell.angle_gamma   90.00
#
_symmetry.space_group_name_H-M   'P 1'
#
loop_
_entity.id
_entity.type
_entity.pdbx_description
1 polymer ?
#
loop_
_entity_poly.entity_id
_entity_poly.type
_entity_poly.pdbx_seq_one_letter_code
_entity_poly.pdbx_strand_id
1 'polypeptide(L)'
;MLGLKKCSEEDFHQFIYSNSKYHPRNTDGKLIGNLIAILIFSGLGWFYIEQSHINCPYLISIIIKIIIIGDIGLFIFSRINKKKYAFKFQKFFIIIIAINWFVFSLLAYPMPLIVFYCHNNVLFKIVIYTIILVCIYSIFVFIRLIILIRKGEMGKDCVGLNERLFGKKIRYLGFSIPVIVIASKLGRRATIDMQNRGINMGPPILVFVLAFIIQVALVSIIPECIIVVYCKSRFESFNFSYESYLNRGKKGKKPMRQKNK
;
A
#
# COMPACT_ATOMS: atom_id res chain seq x y z
N MET A 1 -13.38 11.42 -12.27
CA MET A 1 -12.03 11.83 -11.78
C MET A 1 -11.92 13.35 -11.84
N LEU A 2 -11.75 13.97 -10.68
CA LEU A 2 -11.83 15.41 -10.39
C LEU A 2 -10.91 16.29 -11.28
N GLY A 3 -11.37 16.71 -12.46
CA GLY A 3 -10.66 17.68 -13.31
C GLY A 3 -9.36 17.21 -13.97
N LEU A 4 -8.85 16.01 -13.66
CA LEU A 4 -7.64 15.41 -14.26
C LEU A 4 -7.75 15.21 -15.78
N LYS A 5 -8.96 15.31 -16.35
CA LYS A 5 -9.16 15.22 -17.80
C LYS A 5 -8.52 16.38 -18.58
N LYS A 6 -8.25 17.51 -17.91
CA LYS A 6 -7.66 18.71 -18.53
C LYS A 6 -6.13 18.75 -18.47
N CYS A 7 -5.50 17.87 -17.68
CA CYS A 7 -4.05 17.82 -17.52
C CYS A 7 -3.37 17.14 -18.73
N SER A 8 -2.19 17.63 -19.09
CA SER A 8 -1.34 17.03 -20.14
C SER A 8 -0.53 15.86 -19.56
N GLU A 9 0.19 15.13 -20.40
CA GLU A 9 1.07 14.05 -19.94
C GLU A 9 2.25 14.58 -19.10
N GLU A 10 2.73 15.78 -19.43
CA GLU A 10 3.87 16.43 -18.78
C GLU A 10 3.60 16.70 -17.30
N ASP A 11 2.33 16.96 -16.95
CA ASP A 11 1.88 17.12 -15.56
C ASP A 11 2.05 15.83 -14.73
N PHE A 12 2.25 14.68 -15.36
CA PHE A 12 2.42 13.38 -14.70
C PHE A 12 3.85 12.86 -14.76
N HIS A 13 4.84 13.69 -15.10
CA HIS A 13 6.22 13.26 -15.29
C HIS A 13 6.78 12.48 -14.07
N GLN A 14 6.49 12.92 -12.85
CA GLN A 14 6.92 12.18 -11.65
C GLN A 14 6.33 10.77 -11.53
N PHE A 15 5.13 10.56 -12.08
CA PHE A 15 4.51 9.24 -12.08
C PHE A 15 5.14 8.29 -13.11
N ILE A 16 5.97 8.78 -14.04
CA ILE A 16 6.78 7.91 -14.90
C ILE A 16 7.78 7.10 -14.04
N TYR A 17 8.39 7.75 -13.05
CA TYR A 17 9.26 7.08 -12.08
C TYR A 17 8.46 6.09 -11.23
N SER A 18 7.31 6.48 -10.69
CA SER A 18 6.40 5.59 -9.96
C SER A 18 5.97 4.38 -10.80
N ASN A 19 5.64 4.60 -12.07
CA ASN A 19 5.26 3.57 -13.02
C ASN A 19 6.37 2.54 -13.25
N SER A 20 7.65 2.96 -13.22
CA SER A 20 8.80 2.05 -13.32
C SER A 20 8.85 1.03 -12.17
N LYS A 21 8.39 1.41 -10.96
CA LYS A 21 8.25 0.47 -9.83
C LYS A 21 7.29 -0.66 -10.21
N TYR A 22 6.21 -0.35 -10.92
CA TYR A 22 5.15 -1.29 -11.33
C TYR A 22 5.40 -1.94 -12.69
N HIS A 23 6.67 -2.06 -13.10
CA HIS A 23 7.01 -2.68 -14.37
C HIS A 23 6.63 -4.18 -14.39
N PRO A 24 5.92 -4.67 -15.44
CA PRO A 24 5.43 -6.05 -15.56
C PRO A 24 6.49 -7.15 -15.39
N ARG A 25 7.75 -6.84 -15.75
CA ARG A 25 8.91 -7.72 -15.55
C ARG A 25 9.06 -8.18 -14.09
N ASN A 26 8.79 -7.29 -13.14
CA ASN A 26 9.00 -7.51 -11.70
C ASN A 26 7.70 -7.88 -10.97
N THR A 27 6.59 -8.07 -11.70
CA THR A 27 5.29 -8.41 -11.12
C THR A 27 5.36 -9.68 -10.29
N ASP A 28 6.10 -10.71 -10.73
CA ASP A 28 6.21 -11.97 -9.98
C ASP A 28 6.81 -11.76 -8.59
N GLY A 29 7.88 -10.97 -8.47
CA GLY A 29 8.50 -10.68 -7.18
C GLY A 29 7.57 -9.90 -6.26
N LYS A 30 6.77 -8.99 -6.82
CA LYS A 30 5.75 -8.24 -6.07
C LYS A 30 4.59 -9.11 -5.61
N LEU A 31 4.11 -10.01 -6.47
CA LEU A 31 3.05 -10.94 -6.13
C LEU A 31 3.52 -11.94 -5.07
N ILE A 32 4.76 -12.44 -5.16
CA ILE A 32 5.36 -13.28 -4.11
C ILE A 32 5.48 -12.52 -2.79
N GLY A 33 6.00 -11.29 -2.84
CA GLY A 33 6.11 -10.44 -1.65
C GLY A 33 4.75 -10.19 -1.00
N ASN A 34 3.73 -9.87 -1.81
CA ASN A 34 2.36 -9.72 -1.34
C ASN A 34 1.81 -11.02 -0.75
N LEU A 35 2.03 -12.17 -1.40
CA LEU A 35 1.57 -13.47 -0.92
C LEU A 35 2.20 -13.81 0.43
N ILE A 36 3.51 -13.64 0.59
CA ILE A 36 4.21 -13.86 1.87
C ILE A 36 3.66 -12.92 2.94
N ALA A 37 3.49 -11.63 2.62
CA ALA A 37 2.94 -10.66 3.55
C ALA A 37 1.51 -11.03 3.98
N ILE A 38 0.66 -11.41 3.04
CA ILE A 38 -0.71 -11.84 3.32
C ILE A 38 -0.72 -13.12 4.14
N LEU A 39 0.11 -14.12 3.83
CA LEU A 39 0.17 -15.36 4.61
C LEU A 39 0.59 -15.11 6.06
N ILE A 40 1.63 -14.31 6.29
CA ILE A 40 2.10 -13.98 7.64
C ILE A 40 0.98 -13.27 8.42
N PHE A 41 0.42 -12.21 7.86
CA PHE A 41 -0.55 -11.37 8.59
C PHE A 41 -1.94 -12.00 8.67
N SER A 42 -2.30 -12.84 7.69
CA SER A 42 -3.53 -13.64 7.76
C SER A 42 -3.41 -14.79 8.74
N GLY A 43 -2.23 -15.42 8.86
CA GLY A 43 -1.97 -16.43 9.89
C GLY A 43 -2.07 -15.83 11.29
N LEU A 44 -1.48 -14.64 11.49
CA LEU A 44 -1.66 -13.87 12.73
C LEU A 44 -3.14 -13.46 12.92
N GLY A 45 -3.80 -13.03 11.84
CA GLY A 45 -5.25 -12.80 11.73
C GLY A 45 -6.11 -13.96 12.23
N TRP A 46 -5.75 -15.16 11.81
CA TRP A 46 -6.44 -16.38 12.18
C TRP A 46 -6.28 -16.69 13.67
N PHE A 47 -5.05 -16.62 14.18
CA PHE A 47 -4.76 -16.79 15.60
C PHE A 47 -5.58 -15.81 16.45
N TYR A 48 -5.77 -14.58 15.98
CA TYR A 48 -6.66 -13.62 16.64
C TYR A 48 -8.11 -14.09 16.66
N ILE A 49 -8.69 -14.45 15.51
CA ILE A 49 -10.11 -14.81 15.40
C ILE A 49 -10.45 -15.95 16.36
N GLU A 50 -9.53 -16.92 16.50
CA GLU A 50 -9.67 -18.05 17.41
C GLU A 50 -9.68 -17.62 18.89
N GLN A 51 -8.89 -16.62 19.27
CA GLN A 51 -8.73 -16.15 20.65
C GLN A 51 -9.80 -15.16 21.12
N SER A 52 -10.59 -14.56 20.21
CA SER A 52 -11.33 -13.32 20.51
C SER A 52 -12.85 -13.42 20.51
N HIS A 53 -13.42 -14.63 20.47
CA HIS A 53 -14.88 -14.86 20.50
C HIS A 53 -15.68 -13.88 19.63
N ILE A 54 -15.17 -13.54 18.44
CA ILE A 54 -15.82 -12.60 17.53
C ILE A 54 -17.14 -13.22 17.07
N ASN A 55 -18.21 -12.42 16.99
CA ASN A 55 -19.54 -12.90 16.57
C ASN A 55 -19.60 -13.49 15.14
N CYS A 56 -18.60 -13.25 14.29
CA CYS A 56 -18.57 -13.69 12.89
C CYS A 56 -17.17 -14.17 12.43
N PRO A 57 -16.59 -15.20 13.06
CA PRO A 57 -15.23 -15.65 12.75
C PRO A 57 -15.16 -16.30 11.36
N TYR A 58 -16.24 -16.97 10.95
CA TYR A 58 -16.35 -17.67 9.67
C TYR A 58 -16.32 -16.72 8.46
N LEU A 59 -16.99 -15.57 8.53
CA LEU A 59 -17.02 -14.62 7.41
C LEU A 59 -15.64 -14.03 7.15
N ILE A 60 -14.93 -13.65 8.22
CA ILE A 60 -13.56 -13.13 8.12
C ILE A 60 -12.62 -14.23 7.57
N SER A 61 -12.76 -15.46 8.04
CA SER A 61 -12.01 -16.62 7.52
C SER A 61 -12.21 -16.81 6.02
N ILE A 62 -13.46 -16.76 5.56
CA ILE A 62 -13.82 -16.94 4.15
C ILE A 62 -13.19 -15.82 3.30
N ILE A 63 -13.28 -14.57 3.74
CA ILE A 63 -12.66 -13.43 3.03
C ILE A 63 -11.14 -13.63 2.91
N ILE A 64 -10.47 -13.98 4.01
CA ILE A 64 -9.02 -14.23 4.02
C ILE A 64 -8.65 -15.35 3.04
N LYS A 65 -9.39 -16.47 3.06
CA LYS A 65 -9.16 -17.60 2.15
C LYS A 65 -9.35 -17.21 0.69
N ILE A 66 -10.40 -16.44 0.38
CA ILE A 66 -10.65 -15.93 -0.99
C ILE A 66 -9.49 -15.06 -1.46
N ILE A 67 -8.96 -14.17 -0.61
CA ILE A 67 -7.81 -13.31 -0.94
C ILE A 67 -6.57 -14.16 -1.23
N ILE A 68 -6.24 -15.12 -0.35
CA ILE A 68 -5.08 -16.01 -0.53
C ILE A 68 -5.19 -16.83 -1.81
N ILE A 69 -6.34 -17.46 -2.06
CA ILE A 69 -6.58 -18.27 -3.26
C ILE A 69 -6.50 -17.38 -4.51
N GLY A 70 -7.07 -16.18 -4.45
CA GLY A 70 -7.01 -15.18 -5.51
C GLY A 70 -5.57 -14.81 -5.87
N ASP A 71 -4.74 -14.50 -4.88
CA ASP A 71 -3.33 -14.14 -5.10
C ASP A 71 -2.50 -15.31 -5.64
N ILE A 72 -2.72 -16.53 -5.16
CA ILE A 72 -2.10 -17.74 -5.71
C ILE A 72 -2.49 -17.92 -7.18
N GLY A 73 -3.78 -17.80 -7.49
CA GLY A 73 -4.30 -17.88 -8.86
C GLY A 73 -3.67 -16.85 -9.78
N LEU A 74 -3.55 -15.60 -9.31
CA LEU A 74 -2.90 -14.51 -10.05
C LEU A 74 -1.41 -14.73 -10.27
N PHE A 75 -0.72 -15.27 -9.26
CA PHE A 75 0.68 -15.63 -9.36
C PHE A 75 0.91 -16.72 -10.41
N ILE A 76 0.12 -17.80 -10.36
CA ILE A 76 0.16 -18.88 -11.35
C ILE A 76 -0.16 -18.33 -12.75
N PHE A 77 -1.21 -17.51 -12.87
CA PHE A 77 -1.64 -16.87 -14.12
C PHE A 77 -0.54 -15.99 -14.74
N SER A 78 0.18 -15.21 -13.92
CA SER A 78 1.34 -14.41 -14.36
C SER A 78 2.43 -15.30 -14.97
N ARG A 79 2.69 -16.46 -14.36
CA ARG A 79 3.81 -17.34 -14.70
C ARG A 79 3.57 -18.22 -15.92
N ILE A 80 2.37 -18.78 -16.08
CA ILE A 80 2.04 -19.71 -17.18
C ILE A 80 2.35 -19.10 -18.56
N ASN A 81 2.08 -17.82 -18.74
CA ASN A 81 2.21 -17.16 -20.05
C ASN A 81 3.52 -16.38 -20.26
N LYS A 82 4.62 -16.81 -19.61
CA LYS A 82 5.95 -16.18 -19.75
C LYS A 82 5.89 -14.64 -19.61
N LYS A 83 5.08 -14.15 -18.68
CA LYS A 83 4.82 -12.72 -18.42
C LYS A 83 4.01 -11.97 -19.48
N LYS A 84 3.61 -12.57 -20.62
CA LYS A 84 2.79 -11.91 -21.65
C LYS A 84 1.49 -11.32 -21.06
N TYR A 85 0.87 -12.04 -20.14
CA TYR A 85 -0.32 -11.56 -19.43
C TYR A 85 -0.03 -10.45 -18.44
N ALA A 86 1.13 -10.43 -17.78
CA ALA A 86 1.53 -9.31 -16.93
C ALA A 86 1.62 -7.99 -17.70
N PHE A 87 2.07 -8.02 -18.97
CA PHE A 87 2.08 -6.85 -19.84
C PHE A 87 0.66 -6.47 -20.29
N LYS A 88 -0.16 -7.45 -20.72
CA LYS A 88 -1.55 -7.20 -21.17
C LYS A 88 -2.44 -6.65 -20.05
N PHE A 89 -2.34 -7.21 -18.86
CA PHE A 89 -3.18 -6.90 -17.70
C PHE A 89 -2.46 -6.04 -16.65
N GLN A 90 -1.45 -5.26 -17.05
CA GLN A 90 -0.65 -4.42 -16.14
C GLN A 90 -1.49 -3.51 -15.22
N LYS A 91 -2.61 -2.98 -15.71
CA LYS A 91 -3.53 -2.12 -14.94
C LYS A 91 -4.19 -2.90 -13.80
N PHE A 92 -4.68 -4.10 -14.12
CA PHE A 92 -5.35 -4.98 -13.18
C PHE A 92 -4.41 -5.43 -12.06
N PHE A 93 -3.17 -5.82 -12.40
CA PHE A 93 -2.17 -6.17 -11.38
C PHE A 93 -1.85 -5.01 -10.43
N ILE A 94 -1.79 -3.77 -10.91
CA ILE A 94 -1.54 -2.61 -10.04
C ILE A 94 -2.73 -2.37 -9.09
N ILE A 95 -3.96 -2.52 -9.58
CA ILE A 95 -5.17 -2.41 -8.74
C ILE A 95 -5.15 -3.47 -7.65
N ILE A 96 -4.87 -4.73 -7.99
CA ILE A 96 -4.79 -5.83 -7.01
C ILE A 96 -3.71 -5.54 -5.98
N ILE A 97 -2.52 -5.11 -6.42
CA ILE A 97 -1.44 -4.74 -5.51
C ILE A 97 -1.91 -3.64 -4.55
N ALA A 98 -2.63 -2.62 -5.02
CA ALA A 98 -3.17 -1.56 -4.18
C ALA A 98 -4.21 -2.07 -3.16
N ILE A 99 -5.12 -2.96 -3.58
CA ILE A 99 -6.11 -3.60 -2.70
C ILE A 99 -5.39 -4.44 -1.63
N ASN A 100 -4.39 -5.23 -2.02
CA ASN A 100 -3.62 -6.05 -1.08
C ASN A 100 -2.89 -5.18 -0.05
N TRP A 101 -2.26 -4.07 -0.47
CA TRP A 101 -1.64 -3.12 0.46
C TRP A 101 -2.66 -2.47 1.40
N PHE A 102 -3.87 -2.20 0.94
CA PHE A 102 -4.96 -1.69 1.78
C PHE A 102 -5.41 -2.72 2.82
N VAL A 103 -5.72 -3.95 2.38
CA VAL A 103 -6.09 -5.06 3.28
C VAL A 103 -4.97 -5.31 4.30
N PHE A 104 -3.73 -5.35 3.83
CA PHE A 104 -2.56 -5.52 4.68
C PHE A 104 -2.45 -4.43 5.74
N SER A 105 -2.66 -3.16 5.36
CA SER A 105 -2.67 -2.04 6.30
C SER A 105 -3.78 -2.14 7.34
N LEU A 106 -4.96 -2.64 6.94
CA LEU A 106 -6.07 -2.88 7.85
C LEU A 106 -5.83 -4.04 8.81
N LEU A 107 -5.04 -5.04 8.43
CA LEU A 107 -4.70 -6.19 9.28
C LEU A 107 -3.50 -5.90 10.20
N ALA A 108 -2.48 -5.21 9.69
CA ALA A 108 -1.22 -4.97 10.41
C ALA A 108 -1.40 -4.08 11.64
N TYR A 109 -2.28 -3.09 11.56
CA TYR A 109 -2.51 -2.13 12.63
C TYR A 109 -3.25 -2.65 13.87
N PRO A 110 -4.43 -3.30 13.75
CA PRO A 110 -5.17 -3.76 14.92
C PRO A 110 -4.49 -4.94 15.62
N MET A 111 -3.66 -5.69 14.90
CA MET A 111 -3.01 -6.93 15.33
C MET A 111 -2.33 -6.84 16.71
N PRO A 112 -1.37 -5.91 16.95
CA PRO A 112 -0.66 -5.87 18.22
C PRO A 112 -1.57 -5.61 19.41
N LEU A 113 -2.50 -4.65 19.31
CA LEU A 113 -3.39 -4.31 20.42
C LEU A 113 -4.35 -5.43 20.78
N ILE A 114 -4.75 -6.16 19.76
CA ILE A 114 -5.68 -7.26 19.88
C ILE A 114 -5.05 -8.47 20.57
N VAL A 115 -3.82 -8.84 20.18
CA VAL A 115 -3.09 -9.97 20.78
C VAL A 115 -2.90 -9.76 22.28
N PHE A 116 -2.61 -8.52 22.69
CA PHE A 116 -2.42 -8.24 24.11
C PHE A 116 -3.73 -8.05 24.88
N TYR A 117 -4.83 -7.63 24.22
CA TYR A 117 -5.99 -7.07 24.94
C TYR A 117 -7.37 -7.31 24.32
N CYS A 118 -7.60 -8.45 23.67
CA CYS A 118 -8.88 -8.76 22.99
C CYS A 118 -10.13 -8.65 23.90
N HIS A 119 -9.98 -8.69 25.23
CA HIS A 119 -11.09 -8.60 26.18
C HIS A 119 -11.47 -7.17 26.59
N ASN A 120 -10.73 -6.13 26.16
CA ASN A 120 -11.01 -4.75 26.56
C ASN A 120 -11.79 -3.97 25.48
N ASN A 121 -13.09 -3.78 25.72
CA ASN A 121 -14.00 -3.01 24.86
C ASN A 121 -13.51 -1.58 24.55
N VAL A 122 -12.71 -0.95 25.43
CA VAL A 122 -12.18 0.40 25.21
C VAL A 122 -11.13 0.41 24.10
N LEU A 123 -10.22 -0.56 24.11
CA LEU A 123 -9.16 -0.66 23.10
C LEU A 123 -9.71 -1.02 21.72
N PHE A 124 -10.72 -1.89 21.67
CA PHE A 124 -11.39 -2.21 20.42
C PHE A 124 -12.02 -0.98 19.75
N LYS A 125 -12.69 -0.11 20.54
CA LYS A 125 -13.21 1.17 20.05
C LYS A 125 -12.09 2.09 19.54
N ILE A 126 -10.97 2.16 20.27
CA ILE A 126 -9.79 2.93 19.88
C ILE A 126 -9.29 2.48 18.50
N VAL A 127 -9.11 1.17 18.31
CA VAL A 127 -8.68 0.56 17.03
C VAL A 127 -9.62 0.95 15.89
N ILE A 128 -10.93 0.84 16.08
CA ILE A 128 -11.92 1.22 15.06
C ILE A 128 -11.79 2.71 14.71
N TYR A 129 -11.72 3.59 15.70
CA TYR A 129 -11.60 5.03 15.45
C TYR A 129 -10.33 5.39 14.69
N THR A 130 -9.22 4.72 14.98
CA THR A 130 -7.95 4.93 14.29
C THR A 130 -7.96 4.39 12.87
N ILE A 131 -8.63 3.25 12.60
CA ILE A 131 -8.85 2.76 11.24
C ILE A 131 -9.66 3.79 10.44
N ILE A 132 -10.75 4.31 11.01
CA ILE A 132 -11.56 5.37 10.38
C ILE A 132 -10.72 6.61 10.10
N LEU A 133 -9.91 7.06 11.07
CA LEU A 133 -9.02 8.21 10.92
C LEU A 133 -8.02 8.01 9.78
N VAL A 134 -7.46 6.80 9.64
CA VAL A 134 -6.52 6.47 8.56
C VAL A 134 -7.21 6.43 7.20
N CYS A 135 -8.45 5.93 7.12
CA CYS A 135 -9.26 6.01 5.89
C CYS A 135 -9.51 7.47 5.48
N ILE A 136 -9.89 8.34 6.43
CA ILE A 136 -10.06 9.78 6.18
C ILE A 136 -8.74 10.41 5.73
N TYR A 137 -7.63 10.07 6.39
CA TYR A 137 -6.30 10.52 5.98
C TYR A 137 -5.94 10.10 4.56
N SER A 138 -6.25 8.85 4.16
CA SER A 138 -6.03 8.36 2.79
C SER A 138 -6.77 9.21 1.76
N ILE A 139 -8.05 9.49 2.00
CA ILE A 139 -8.89 10.32 1.12
C ILE A 139 -8.29 11.72 1.01
N PHE A 140 -7.84 12.30 2.12
CA PHE A 140 -7.21 13.62 2.12
C PHE A 140 -5.91 13.64 1.31
N VAL A 141 -5.02 12.66 1.52
CA VAL A 141 -3.78 12.50 0.75
C VAL A 141 -4.09 12.35 -0.75
N PHE A 142 -5.13 11.59 -1.10
CA PHE A 142 -5.58 11.42 -2.48
C PHE A 142 -6.07 12.74 -3.09
N ILE A 143 -6.93 13.50 -2.40
CA ILE A 143 -7.42 14.80 -2.87
C ILE A 143 -6.25 15.77 -3.05
N ARG A 144 -5.32 15.83 -2.09
CA ARG A 144 -4.14 16.69 -2.19
C ARG A 144 -3.27 16.31 -3.38
N LEU A 145 -3.07 15.03 -3.63
CA LEU A 145 -2.32 14.55 -4.79
C LEU A 145 -2.96 15.04 -6.10
N ILE A 146 -4.28 14.96 -6.20
CA ILE A 146 -5.03 15.50 -7.35
C ILE A 146 -4.83 17.01 -7.50
N ILE A 147 -4.88 17.77 -6.40
CA ILE A 147 -4.68 19.22 -6.43
C ILE A 147 -3.26 19.57 -6.91
N LEU A 148 -2.24 18.86 -6.43
CA LEU A 148 -0.85 19.07 -6.83
C LEU A 148 -0.64 18.78 -8.33
N ILE A 149 -1.22 17.69 -8.84
CA ILE A 149 -1.21 17.37 -10.27
C ILE A 149 -1.85 18.51 -11.08
N ARG A 150 -3.03 18.99 -10.65
CA ARG A 150 -3.74 20.07 -11.35
C ARG A 150 -3.00 21.40 -11.37
N LYS A 151 -2.09 21.64 -10.42
CA LYS A 151 -1.24 22.84 -10.37
C LYS A 151 0.02 22.71 -11.25
N GLY A 152 0.23 21.60 -11.95
CA GLY A 152 1.46 21.34 -12.69
C GLY A 152 2.67 21.11 -11.78
N GLU A 153 2.47 20.95 -10.47
CA GLU A 153 3.54 20.78 -9.48
C GLU A 153 4.17 19.37 -9.53
N MET A 154 3.84 18.54 -10.52
CA MET A 154 4.36 17.19 -10.72
C MET A 154 5.09 17.02 -12.07
N GLY A 155 5.43 18.14 -12.72
CA GLY A 155 6.17 18.21 -13.98
C GLY A 155 7.66 17.86 -13.87
N LYS A 156 8.37 17.93 -15.01
CA LYS A 156 9.75 17.46 -15.18
C LYS A 156 10.78 18.17 -14.30
N ASP A 157 10.60 19.46 -14.06
CA ASP A 157 11.53 20.29 -13.29
C ASP A 157 11.18 20.38 -11.80
N CYS A 158 10.25 19.53 -11.34
CA CYS A 158 9.75 19.57 -9.97
C CYS A 158 10.49 18.60 -9.03
N VAL A 159 10.81 19.10 -7.82
CA VAL A 159 11.31 18.34 -6.66
C VAL A 159 10.47 17.08 -6.40
N GLY A 160 11.13 15.95 -6.07
CA GLY A 160 10.55 14.61 -6.11
C GLY A 160 9.24 14.40 -5.32
N LEU A 161 8.46 13.40 -5.77
CA LEU A 161 7.11 13.09 -5.26
C LEU A 161 7.05 13.01 -3.74
N ASN A 162 7.98 12.27 -3.13
CA ASN A 162 8.03 12.07 -1.69
C ASN A 162 8.36 13.37 -0.94
N GLU A 163 9.24 14.23 -1.48
CA GLU A 163 9.55 15.52 -0.85
C GLU A 163 8.41 16.54 -0.98
N ARG A 164 7.47 16.40 -1.92
CA ARG A 164 6.28 17.27 -1.96
C ARG A 164 5.10 16.72 -1.18
N LEU A 165 4.93 15.39 -1.20
CA LEU A 165 3.97 14.71 -0.35
C LEU A 165 4.35 14.76 1.13
N PHE A 166 5.64 14.81 1.47
CA PHE A 166 6.18 14.76 2.84
C PHE A 166 7.14 15.92 3.26
N GLY A 167 7.52 16.86 2.39
CA GLY A 167 8.53 17.88 2.72
C GLY A 167 8.04 19.17 3.39
N LYS A 168 8.99 20.11 3.57
CA LYS A 168 8.95 21.26 4.51
C LYS A 168 7.65 22.08 4.56
N LYS A 169 6.89 22.22 3.46
CA LYS A 169 5.58 22.92 3.45
C LYS A 169 4.47 22.17 4.21
N ILE A 170 4.69 20.93 4.64
CA ILE A 170 3.73 20.16 5.46
C ILE A 170 3.68 20.64 6.90
N ARG A 171 4.71 21.36 7.37
CA ARG A 171 4.58 22.17 8.58
C ARG A 171 3.42 23.17 8.47
N TYR A 172 3.12 23.66 7.26
CA TYR A 172 2.14 24.73 7.05
C TYR A 172 0.71 24.24 6.74
N LEU A 173 0.53 23.02 6.21
CA LEU A 173 -0.80 22.44 5.98
C LEU A 173 -1.30 21.56 7.14
N GLY A 174 -0.50 21.41 8.21
CA GLY A 174 -1.01 21.21 9.56
C GLY A 174 -1.93 20.01 9.79
N PHE A 175 -1.88 18.95 8.96
CA PHE A 175 -2.83 17.82 9.07
C PHE A 175 -2.18 16.51 9.56
N SER A 176 -0.89 16.28 9.26
CA SER A 176 -0.13 15.19 9.90
C SER A 176 0.00 15.42 11.41
N ILE A 177 0.12 16.68 11.85
CA ILE A 177 0.21 17.05 13.26
C ILE A 177 -1.08 16.68 14.02
N PRO A 178 -2.31 17.06 13.61
CA PRO A 178 -3.56 16.60 14.20
C PRO A 178 -3.70 15.09 14.25
N VAL A 179 -3.36 14.37 13.18
CA VAL A 179 -3.44 12.91 13.16
C VAL A 179 -2.49 12.29 14.18
N ILE A 180 -1.25 12.77 14.24
CA ILE A 180 -0.26 12.34 15.25
C ILE A 180 -0.75 12.72 16.65
N VAL A 181 -1.25 13.94 16.87
CA VAL A 181 -1.74 14.42 18.17
C VAL A 181 -2.96 13.64 18.64
N ILE A 182 -3.90 13.33 17.74
CA ILE A 182 -5.09 12.51 18.04
C ILE A 182 -4.65 11.08 18.37
N ALA A 183 -3.77 10.48 17.57
CA ALA A 183 -3.23 9.15 17.83
C ALA A 183 -2.44 9.10 19.16
N SER A 184 -1.62 10.10 19.45
CA SER A 184 -0.88 10.22 20.71
C SER A 184 -1.81 10.44 21.92
N LYS A 185 -2.88 11.22 21.78
CA LYS A 185 -3.88 11.41 22.85
C LYS A 185 -4.69 10.14 23.09
N LEU A 186 -5.10 9.42 22.05
CA LEU A 186 -5.74 8.10 22.19
C LEU A 186 -4.77 7.10 22.84
N GLY A 187 -3.53 7.06 22.40
CA GLY A 187 -2.47 6.22 22.97
C GLY A 187 -2.27 6.51 24.46
N ARG A 188 -2.13 7.77 24.86
CA ARG A 188 -1.99 8.16 26.27
C ARG A 188 -3.20 7.77 27.12
N ARG A 189 -4.43 7.95 26.60
CA ARG A 189 -5.65 7.52 27.30
C ARG A 189 -5.69 6.00 27.51
N ALA A 190 -5.29 5.23 26.49
CA ALA A 190 -5.11 3.79 26.62
C ALA A 190 -4.06 3.45 27.68
N THR A 191 -2.91 4.13 27.68
CA THR A 191 -1.86 3.91 28.70
C THR A 191 -2.38 4.13 30.11
N ILE A 192 -3.10 5.22 30.35
CA ILE A 192 -3.63 5.57 31.68
C ILE A 192 -4.67 4.52 32.12
N ASP A 193 -5.64 4.18 31.27
CA ASP A 193 -6.68 3.20 31.61
C ASP A 193 -6.09 1.84 31.98
N MET A 194 -4.94 1.48 31.42
CA MET A 194 -4.35 0.17 31.61
C MET A 194 -3.25 0.13 32.66
N GLN A 195 -2.54 1.24 32.89
CA GLN A 195 -1.69 1.41 34.07
C GLN A 195 -2.53 1.36 35.35
N ASN A 196 -3.75 1.93 35.33
CA ASN A 196 -4.71 1.80 36.41
C ASN A 196 -5.16 0.35 36.67
N ARG A 197 -4.95 -0.56 35.70
CA ARG A 197 -5.24 -2.00 35.82
C ARG A 197 -4.00 -2.84 36.15
N GLY A 198 -2.85 -2.22 36.43
CA GLY A 198 -1.61 -2.91 36.82
C GLY A 198 -0.87 -3.59 35.65
N ILE A 199 -1.21 -3.28 34.40
CA ILE A 199 -0.61 -3.94 33.23
C ILE A 199 0.59 -3.12 32.73
N ASN A 200 1.75 -3.79 32.53
CA ASN A 200 2.92 -3.15 31.92
C ASN A 200 2.66 -2.80 30.45
N MET A 201 2.54 -1.50 30.16
CA MET A 201 2.14 -0.95 28.86
C MET A 201 3.30 -0.67 27.90
N GLY A 202 4.56 -0.69 28.37
CA GLY A 202 5.70 -0.22 27.58
C GLY A 202 5.84 -0.90 26.21
N PRO A 203 5.99 -2.23 26.16
CA PRO A 203 6.16 -2.95 24.90
C PRO A 203 4.94 -2.87 23.96
N PRO A 204 3.69 -3.07 24.41
CA PRO A 204 2.52 -2.97 23.54
C PRO A 204 2.33 -1.58 22.90
N ILE A 205 2.64 -0.50 23.62
CA ILE A 205 2.57 0.86 23.08
C ILE A 205 3.59 1.05 21.95
N LEU A 206 4.82 0.57 22.14
CA LEU A 206 5.85 0.69 21.11
C LEU A 206 5.45 -0.06 19.84
N VAL A 207 4.93 -1.29 19.98
CA VAL A 207 4.44 -2.07 18.84
C VAL A 207 3.23 -1.40 18.18
N PHE A 208 2.34 -0.80 18.96
CA PHE A 208 1.19 -0.04 18.43
C PHE A 208 1.61 1.19 17.62
N VAL A 209 2.55 1.98 18.11
CA VAL A 209 3.08 3.15 17.39
C VAL A 209 3.78 2.70 16.10
N LEU A 210 4.56 1.62 16.15
CA LEU A 210 5.20 1.06 14.97
C LEU A 210 4.17 0.60 13.93
N ALA A 211 3.13 -0.12 14.37
CA ALA A 211 2.05 -0.59 13.51
C ALA A 211 1.28 0.57 12.88
N PHE A 212 1.06 1.66 13.63
CA PHE A 212 0.46 2.89 13.11
C PHE A 212 1.31 3.53 12.01
N ILE A 213 2.62 3.67 12.23
CA ILE A 213 3.56 4.23 11.24
C ILE A 213 3.54 3.39 9.97
N ILE A 214 3.60 2.06 10.12
CA ILE A 214 3.50 1.11 9.00
C ILE A 214 2.18 1.32 8.26
N GLN A 215 1.05 1.35 8.96
CA GLN A 215 -0.27 1.57 8.36
C GLN A 215 -0.34 2.88 7.56
N VAL A 216 0.16 3.99 8.10
CA VAL A 216 0.19 5.29 7.41
C VAL A 216 1.07 5.22 6.16
N ALA A 217 2.24 4.56 6.24
CA ALA A 217 3.14 4.39 5.11
C ALA A 217 2.46 3.60 3.98
N LEU A 218 1.82 2.48 4.30
CA LEU A 218 1.13 1.61 3.33
C LEU A 218 -0.04 2.32 2.65
N VAL A 219 -0.84 3.04 3.43
CA VAL A 219 -2.01 3.77 2.94
C VAL A 219 -1.60 4.92 2.03
N SER A 220 -0.42 5.50 2.23
CA SER A 220 0.12 6.56 1.37
C SER A 220 0.51 6.05 -0.03
N ILE A 221 0.74 4.75 -0.21
CA ILE A 221 1.07 4.13 -1.50
C ILE A 221 -0.19 3.97 -2.38
N ILE A 222 -1.37 3.83 -1.78
CA ILE A 222 -2.62 3.57 -2.51
C ILE A 222 -2.96 4.70 -3.51
N PRO A 223 -2.93 5.99 -3.12
CA PRO A 223 -3.07 7.11 -4.05
C PRO A 223 -2.13 7.04 -5.27
N GLU A 224 -0.86 6.69 -5.05
CA GLU A 224 0.14 6.54 -6.11
C GLU A 224 -0.29 5.44 -7.11
N CYS A 225 -0.71 4.27 -6.61
CA CYS A 225 -1.22 3.19 -7.45
C CYS A 225 -2.43 3.62 -8.30
N ILE A 226 -3.41 4.29 -7.70
CA ILE A 226 -4.63 4.74 -8.39
C ILE A 226 -4.27 5.73 -9.51
N ILE A 227 -3.38 6.69 -9.25
CA ILE A 227 -2.93 7.63 -10.27
C ILE A 227 -2.14 6.93 -11.39
N VAL A 228 -1.26 5.99 -11.06
CA VAL A 228 -0.52 5.22 -12.09
C VAL A 228 -1.49 4.43 -12.99
N VAL A 229 -2.52 3.81 -12.42
CA VAL A 229 -3.57 3.11 -13.18
C VAL A 229 -4.32 4.09 -14.10
N TYR A 230 -4.63 5.29 -13.61
CA TYR A 230 -5.22 6.34 -14.43
C TYR A 230 -4.30 6.76 -15.58
N CYS A 231 -3.02 7.03 -15.32
CA CYS A 231 -2.05 7.41 -16.35
C CYS A 231 -1.92 6.33 -17.42
N LYS A 232 -1.82 5.05 -17.04
CA LYS A 232 -1.81 3.92 -17.99
C LYS A 232 -3.09 3.80 -18.82
N SER A 233 -4.21 4.26 -18.27
CA SER A 233 -5.50 4.24 -18.95
C SER A 233 -5.67 5.38 -19.94
N ARG A 234 -4.99 6.51 -19.69
CA ARG A 234 -5.10 7.72 -20.50
C ARG A 234 -3.97 7.88 -21.52
N PHE A 235 -2.73 7.54 -21.14
CA PHE A 235 -1.53 7.81 -21.94
C PHE A 235 -0.85 6.50 -22.34
N GLU A 236 -0.57 6.36 -23.63
CA GLU A 236 0.08 5.16 -24.17
C GLU A 236 1.54 5.02 -23.73
N SER A 237 2.23 6.15 -23.52
CA SER A 237 3.62 6.20 -23.03
C SER A 237 3.80 5.54 -21.65
N PHE A 238 2.75 5.49 -20.83
CA PHE A 238 2.77 4.82 -19.54
C PHE A 238 2.61 3.30 -19.66
N ASN A 239 2.18 2.79 -20.81
CA ASN A 239 2.01 1.36 -21.05
C ASN A 239 3.31 0.71 -21.51
N PHE A 240 3.66 -0.41 -20.88
CA PHE A 240 4.83 -1.18 -21.30
C PHE A 240 4.47 -2.13 -22.44
N SER A 241 5.22 -2.08 -23.54
CA SER A 241 5.08 -3.03 -24.65
C SER A 241 5.86 -4.33 -24.40
N TYR A 242 5.21 -5.46 -24.69
CA TYR A 242 5.82 -6.79 -24.61
C TYR A 242 6.91 -6.98 -25.68
N GLU A 243 6.76 -6.39 -26.87
CA GLU A 243 7.74 -6.47 -27.94
C GLU A 243 9.04 -5.75 -27.58
N SER A 244 8.92 -4.56 -26.99
CA SER A 244 10.08 -3.81 -26.47
C SER A 244 10.83 -4.61 -25.40
N TYR A 245 10.12 -5.38 -24.58
CA TYR A 245 10.72 -6.28 -23.60
C TYR A 245 11.50 -7.43 -24.25
N LEU A 246 10.91 -8.12 -25.24
CA LEU A 246 11.59 -9.20 -25.98
C LEU A 246 12.84 -8.71 -26.70
N ASN A 247 12.79 -7.53 -27.31
CA ASN A 247 13.91 -6.96 -28.07
C ASN A 247 15.09 -6.53 -27.17
N ARG A 248 14.83 -6.06 -25.95
CA ARG A 248 15.89 -5.78 -24.96
C ARG A 248 16.61 -7.06 -24.50
N GLY A 249 15.89 -8.17 -24.37
CA GLY A 249 16.49 -9.47 -24.01
C GLY A 249 17.43 -10.04 -25.09
N LYS A 250 17.21 -9.68 -26.37
CA LYS A 250 18.05 -10.11 -27.49
C LYS A 250 19.35 -9.30 -27.60
N LYS A 251 19.31 -7.99 -27.34
CA LYS A 251 20.52 -7.13 -27.42
C LYS A 251 21.59 -7.44 -26.36
N GLY A 252 21.22 -8.06 -25.23
CA GLY A 252 22.16 -8.51 -24.19
C GLY A 252 22.84 -9.86 -24.45
N LYS A 253 22.47 -10.57 -25.53
CA LYS A 253 23.08 -11.85 -25.93
C LYS A 253 23.85 -11.70 -27.24
N LYS A 254 24.77 -10.73 -27.33
CA LYS A 254 25.83 -10.84 -28.35
C LYS A 254 26.81 -11.92 -27.87
N PRO A 255 27.03 -13.00 -28.62
CA PRO A 255 28.06 -13.97 -28.27
C PRO A 255 29.40 -13.24 -28.29
N MET A 256 30.12 -13.33 -27.17
CA MET A 256 31.52 -12.98 -27.08
C MET A 256 32.24 -13.91 -28.05
N ARG A 257 32.47 -13.46 -29.29
CA ARG A 257 33.34 -14.16 -30.23
C ARG A 257 34.71 -14.25 -29.55
N GLN A 258 35.07 -15.44 -29.08
CA GLN A 258 36.44 -15.78 -28.76
C GLN A 258 37.27 -15.48 -30.01
N LYS A 259 38.07 -14.41 -29.93
CA LYS A 259 39.21 -14.24 -30.84
C LYS A 259 40.25 -15.25 -30.39
N ASN A 260 40.32 -16.38 -31.09
CA ASN A 260 41.49 -17.24 -31.04
C ASN A 260 42.69 -16.42 -31.53
N LYS A 261 43.73 -16.34 -30.70
CA LYS A 261 45.10 -16.07 -31.09
C LYS A 261 45.86 -17.38 -31.00
#